data_AF-A0AAV8XKW7-F1
#
_entry.id   AF-A0AAV8XKW7-F1
#
_cell.length_a   1.000
_cell.length_b   1.000
_cell.length_c   1.000
_cell.angle_alpha   90.00
_cell.angle_beta   90.00
_cell.angle_gamma   90.00
#
_symmetry.space_group_name_H-M   'P 1'
#
loop_
_entity.id
_entity.type
_entity.pdbx_description
1 polymer ?
#
loop_
_entity_poly.entity_id
_entity_poly.type
_entity_poly.pdbx_seq_one_letter_code
_entity_poly.pdbx_strand_id
1 'polypeptide(L)' 'MESKTPIDNSIVHVINIDIQDNLEEATIGAFLISDMCLMMAKTEDLDNDIEEVLHNFEEKCQRSILHTR' A
#
# COMPACT_ATOMS: atom_id res chain seq x y z
N MET A 1 -9.87 8.11 8.56
CA MET A 1 -10.74 9.00 7.76
C MET A 1 -12.19 9.03 8.27
N GLU A 2 -12.57 8.13 9.16
CA GLU A 2 -13.95 7.96 9.67
C GLU A 2 -14.57 9.18 10.37
N SER A 3 -13.75 10.10 10.89
CA SER A 3 -14.23 11.31 11.57
C SER A 3 -14.67 12.44 10.63
N LYS A 4 -14.50 12.28 9.31
CA LYS A 4 -14.92 13.26 8.29
C LYS A 4 -16.16 12.74 7.57
N THR A 5 -17.13 13.63 7.34
CA THR A 5 -18.28 13.31 6.50
C THR A 5 -17.82 13.06 5.07
N PRO A 6 -18.14 11.91 4.45
CA PRO A 6 -17.83 11.65 3.04
C PRO A 6 -18.51 12.69 2.16
N ILE A 7 -17.79 13.20 1.17
CA ILE A 7 -18.31 14.22 0.23
C ILE A 7 -18.68 13.56 -1.11
N ASP A 8 -17.85 12.64 -1.59
CA ASP A 8 -17.95 12.02 -2.92
C ASP A 8 -18.13 10.49 -2.89
N ASN A 9 -18.08 9.86 -1.71
CA ASN A 9 -18.06 8.40 -1.53
C ASN A 9 -16.96 7.70 -2.36
N SER A 10 -15.84 8.37 -2.60
CA SER A 10 -14.66 7.75 -3.21
C SER A 10 -14.04 6.70 -2.29
N ILE A 11 -13.64 5.56 -2.87
CA ILE A 11 -12.93 4.50 -2.14
C ILE A 11 -11.48 4.93 -1.96
N VAL A 12 -10.95 4.74 -0.75
CA VAL A 12 -9.56 5.07 -0.42
C VAL A 12 -8.92 3.92 0.33
N HIS A 13 -7.87 3.36 -0.25
CA HIS A 13 -7.09 2.31 0.39
C HIS A 13 -6.03 2.93 1.30
N VAL A 14 -6.06 2.56 2.58
CA VAL A 14 -5.05 2.92 3.57
C VAL A 14 -4.21 1.68 3.85
N ILE A 15 -2.91 1.81 3.58
CA ILE A 15 -1.96 0.71 3.67
C ILE A 15 -0.84 1.12 4.63
N ASN A 16 -0.58 0.28 5.63
CA ASN A 16 0.53 0.45 6.56
C ASN A 16 1.67 -0.48 6.19
N ILE A 17 2.87 0.08 6.10
CA ILE A 17 4.13 -0.65 5.93
C ILE A 17 5.06 -0.18 7.03
N ASP A 18 5.52 -1.11 7.86
CA ASP A 18 6.44 -0.77 8.94
C ASP A 18 7.84 -0.51 8.38
N ILE A 19 8.33 0.71 8.62
CA ILE A 19 9.66 1.18 8.23
C ILE A 19 10.31 1.75 9.49
N GLN A 20 11.53 1.32 9.78
CA GLN A 20 12.29 1.85 10.93
C GLN A 20 12.72 3.29 10.66
N ASP A 21 12.69 4.14 11.69
CA ASP A 21 13.08 5.54 11.61
C ASP A 21 14.61 5.71 11.62
N ASN A 22 15.25 5.27 10.54
CA ASN A 22 16.65 5.51 10.26
C ASN A 22 16.85 5.72 8.75
N LEU A 23 17.94 6.38 8.37
CA LEU A 23 18.19 6.78 6.97
C LEU A 23 18.24 5.59 6.00
N GLU A 24 18.82 4.47 6.44
CA GLU A 24 18.97 3.27 5.62
C GLU A 24 17.62 2.62 5.34
N GLU A 25 16.84 2.34 6.39
CA GLU A 25 15.51 1.75 6.29
C GLU A 25 14.51 2.68 5.60
N ALA A 26 14.59 4.01 5.80
CA ALA A 26 13.77 4.96 5.07
C ALA A 26 14.06 4.94 3.56
N THR A 27 15.33 4.78 3.17
CA THR A 27 15.72 4.68 1.76
C THR A 27 15.21 3.38 1.15
N ILE A 28 15.39 2.26 1.83
CA ILE A 28 14.89 0.95 1.40
C ILE A 28 13.36 0.99 1.31
N GLY A 29 12.69 1.48 2.35
CA GLY A 29 11.23 1.63 2.40
C GLY A 29 10.68 2.51 1.28
N ALA A 30 11.36 3.60 0.93
CA ALA A 30 10.97 4.43 -0.20
C ALA A 30 11.00 3.68 -1.55
N PHE A 31 12.02 2.85 -1.78
CA PHE A 31 12.07 2.00 -2.98
C PHE A 31 10.97 0.93 -2.98
N LEU A 32 10.71 0.31 -1.82
CA LEU A 32 9.62 -0.67 -1.69
C LEU A 32 8.26 -0.05 -1.97
N ILE A 33 7.98 1.13 -1.39
CA ILE A 33 6.74 1.89 -1.64
C ILE A 33 6.62 2.24 -3.12
N SER A 34 7.71 2.70 -3.75
CA SER A 34 7.71 3.02 -5.18
C SER A 34 7.37 1.80 -6.04
N ASP A 35 7.89 0.61 -5.70
CA ASP A 35 7.60 -0.62 -6.41
C ASP A 35 6.15 -1.06 -6.23
N MET A 36 5.61 -0.97 -5.00
CA MET A 36 4.19 -1.20 -4.72
C MET A 36 3.29 -0.29 -5.55
N CYS A 37 3.60 1.02 -5.61
CA CYS A 37 2.85 1.96 -6.44
C CYS A 37 2.90 1.59 -7.93
N LEU A 38 4.05 1.09 -8.43
CA LEU A 38 4.16 0.62 -9.80
C LEU A 38 3.37 -0.66 -10.06
N MET A 39 3.28 -1.57 -9.08
CA MET A 39 2.42 -2.76 -9.17
C MET A 39 0.95 -2.35 -9.28
N MET A 40 0.48 -1.47 -8.38
CA MET A 40 -0.89 -0.95 -8.38
C MET A 40 -1.23 -0.20 -9.68
N ALA A 41 -0.30 0.59 -10.20
CA ALA A 41 -0.51 1.36 -11.44
C ALA A 41 -0.56 0.48 -12.70
N LYS A 42 -0.07 -0.77 -12.64
CA LYS A 42 -0.13 -1.73 -13.76
C LYS A 42 -1.39 -2.58 -13.74
N THR A 43 -2.11 -2.60 -12.62
CA THR A 43 -3.35 -3.35 -12.46
C THR A 43 -4.48 -2.64 -13.20
N GLU A 44 -5.24 -3.39 -14.00
CA GLU A 44 -6.37 -2.84 -14.77
C GLU A 44 -7.58 -2.52 -13.88
N ASP A 45 -7.82 -3.36 -12.86
CA ASP A 45 -8.92 -3.22 -11.90
C ASP A 45 -8.40 -3.31 -10.46
N LEU A 46 -7.86 -2.19 -9.96
CA LEU A 46 -7.24 -2.16 -8.64
C LEU A 46 -8.23 -2.51 -7.53
N ASP A 47 -9.49 -2.08 -7.62
CA ASP A 47 -10.48 -2.31 -6.54
C ASP A 47 -10.77 -3.81 -6.33
N ASN A 48 -10.74 -4.60 -7.41
CA ASN A 48 -10.94 -6.04 -7.35
C ASN A 48 -9.64 -6.80 -7.04
N ASP A 49 -8.49 -6.31 -7.53
CA ASP A 49 -7.22 -7.04 -7.49
C ASP A 49 -6.28 -6.59 -6.35
N ILE A 50 -6.64 -5.56 -5.57
CA ILE A 50 -5.73 -4.99 -4.55
C ILE A 50 -5.24 -6.01 -3.53
N GLU A 51 -6.09 -6.96 -3.12
CA GLU A 51 -5.69 -8.01 -2.17
C GLU A 51 -4.60 -8.92 -2.77
N GLU A 52 -4.70 -9.26 -4.06
CA GLU A 52 -3.68 -10.04 -4.76
C GLU A 52 -2.39 -9.24 -4.93
N VAL A 53 -2.49 -7.96 -5.30
CA VAL A 53 -1.33 -7.07 -5.44
C VAL A 53 -0.59 -6.93 -4.11
N LEU A 54 -1.31 -6.71 -3.01
CA LEU A 54 -0.73 -6.59 -1.68
C LEU A 54 -0.10 -7.90 -1.21
N HIS A 55 -0.74 -9.03 -1.47
CA HIS A 55 -0.18 -10.34 -1.15
C HIS A 55 1.14 -10.60 -1.88
N ASN A 56 1.18 -10.37 -3.20
CA ASN A 56 2.40 -10.51 -4.00
C ASN A 56 3.52 -9.58 -3.52
N PHE A 57 3.17 -8.36 -3.09
CA PHE A 57 4.13 -7.41 -2.55
C PHE A 57 4.63 -7.82 -1.15
N GLU A 58 3.76 -8.36 -0.28
CA GLU A 58 4.13 -8.92 1.03
C GLU A 58 5.10 -10.10 0.90
N GLU A 59 4.85 -11.03 -0.03
CA GLU A 59 5.77 -12.15 -0.32
C GLU A 59 7.15 -11.67 -0.81
N LYS A 60 7.17 -10.62 -1.64
CA LYS A 60 8.40 -10.04 -2.18
C LYS A 60 9.21 -9.30 -1.11
N CYS A 61 8.54 -8.56 -0.23
CA CYS A 61 9.19 -7.71 0.77
C CYS A 61 9.50 -8.45 2.07
N GLN A 62 8.85 -9.59 2.31
CA GLN A 62 8.90 -10.33 3.58
C GLN A 62 8.56 -9.44 4.78
N ARG A 63 7.61 -8.52 4.60
CA ARG A 63 7.16 -7.55 5.62
C ARG A 63 5.65 -7.62 5.71
N SER A 64 5.13 -7.61 6.93
CA SER A 64 3.69 -7.58 7.14
C SER A 64 3.09 -6.27 6.68
N ILE A 65 1.93 -6.36 6.04
CA ILE A 65 1.17 -5.22 5.53
C ILE A 65 -0.20 -5.21 6.16
N LEU A 66 -0.62 -4.03 6.65
CA LEU A 66 -2.00 -3.84 7.11
C LEU A 66 -2.75 -3.03 6.07
N HIS A 67 -3.94 -3.48 5.71
CA HIS A 67 -4.79 -2.86 4.70
C HIS A 67 -6.19 -2.59 5.27
N THR A 68 -6.70 -1.37 5.05
CA THR A 68 -8.11 -1.05 5.23
C THR A 68 -8.58 -0.20 4.06
N ARG A 69 -9.83 -0.39 3.66
CA ARG A 69 -10.53 0.35 2.60
C ARG A 69 -11.65 1.20 3.16
#